data_AF-A0A2S1L8Z8-F1
#
_entry.id   AF-A0A2S1L8Z8-F1
#
_cell.length_a   1.000
_cell.length_b   1.000
_cell.length_c   1.000
_cell.angle_alpha   90.00
_cell.angle_beta   90.00
_cell.angle_gamma   90.00
#
_symmetry.space_group_name_H-M   'P 1'
#
loop_
_entity.id
_entity.type
_entity.pdbx_description
1 polymer ?
#
loop_
_entity_poly.entity_id
_entity_poly.type
_entity_poly.pdbx_seq_one_letter_code
_entity_poly.pdbx_strand_id
1 'polypeptide(L)'
;MKNRNTQAQQYIDYVRTSVLKFYISDYLVFKNLPETVIFYKALKVQPVTKKAICTAFDLNIEAMCRYKRQLEKEGLLEQSDKKEICKYTGHLAHLLTTNTFLFKVNKRE
;
A
#
# COMPACT_ATOMS: atom_id res chain seq x y z
N MET A 1 8.84 9.96 25.97
CA MET A 1 8.00 10.11 24.76
C MET A 1 8.59 9.27 23.64
N LYS A 2 8.00 8.11 23.29
CA LYS A 2 8.52 7.25 22.21
C LYS A 2 8.18 7.86 20.84
N ASN A 3 9.08 8.71 20.37
CA ASN A 3 9.58 8.81 18.99
C ASN A 3 8.61 8.33 17.87
N ARG A 4 7.51 9.07 17.62
CA ARG A 4 6.50 8.71 16.60
C ARG A 4 7.10 8.62 15.19
N ASN A 5 8.15 9.40 14.90
CA ASN A 5 8.87 9.34 13.62
C ASN A 5 9.54 7.99 13.38
N THR A 6 10.04 7.31 14.41
CA THR A 6 10.74 6.03 14.24
C THR A 6 9.76 4.89 13.94
N GLN A 7 8.59 4.87 14.58
CA GLN A 7 7.58 3.84 14.33
C GLN A 7 6.91 4.00 12.96
N ALA A 8 6.60 5.23 12.57
CA ALA A 8 6.08 5.52 11.24
C ALA A 8 7.08 5.12 10.15
N GLN A 9 8.35 5.47 10.34
CA GLN A 9 9.42 5.10 9.39
C GLN A 9 9.63 3.58 9.33
N GLN A 10 9.68 2.89 10.48
CA GLN A 10 9.75 1.43 10.54
C GLN A 10 8.60 0.76 9.80
N TYR A 11 7.39 1.31 9.89
CA TYR A 11 6.25 0.78 9.14
C TYR A 11 6.40 0.98 7.63
N ILE A 12 6.89 2.14 7.19
CA ILE A 12 7.18 2.41 5.78
C ILE A 12 8.27 1.48 5.24
N ASP A 13 9.33 1.28 6.00
CA ASP A 13 10.43 0.39 5.63
C ASP A 13 9.97 -1.07 5.60
N TYR A 14 9.08 -1.48 6.51
CA TYR A 14 8.44 -2.79 6.49
C TYR A 14 7.60 -2.98 5.21
N VAL A 15 6.78 -2.00 4.82
CA VAL A 15 5.99 -2.06 3.59
C VAL A 15 6.88 -2.15 2.36
N ARG A 16 7.97 -1.38 2.32
CA ARG A 16 8.93 -1.43 1.21
C ARG A 16 9.61 -2.80 1.14
N THR A 17 10.15 -3.28 2.25
CA THR A 17 10.90 -4.54 2.32
C THR A 17 10.03 -5.75 2.04
N SER A 18 8.76 -5.77 2.46
CA SER A 18 7.85 -6.88 2.17
C SER A 18 7.59 -7.02 0.67
N VAL A 19 7.34 -5.90 -0.02
CA VAL A 19 7.12 -5.87 -1.47
C VAL A 19 8.39 -6.27 -2.23
N LEU A 20 9.54 -5.69 -1.88
CA LEU A 20 10.82 -6.01 -2.55
C LEU A 20 11.21 -7.47 -2.36
N LYS A 21 11.00 -8.03 -1.15
CA LYS A 21 11.27 -9.44 -0.86
C LYS A 21 10.35 -10.36 -1.66
N PHE A 22 9.07 -10.01 -1.82
CA PHE A 22 8.12 -10.80 -2.60
C PHE A 22 8.52 -10.87 -4.08
N TYR A 23 9.01 -9.75 -4.64
CA TYR A 23 9.43 -9.69 -6.05
C TYR A 23 10.90 -10.06 -6.28
N ILE A 24 11.66 -10.39 -5.22
CA ILE A 24 13.10 -10.68 -5.27
C ILE A 24 13.83 -9.60 -6.08
N SER A 25 13.62 -8.34 -5.69
CA SER A 25 14.10 -7.18 -6.45
C SER A 25 14.70 -6.11 -5.55
N ASP A 26 15.69 -5.39 -6.07
CA ASP A 26 16.27 -4.22 -5.43
C ASP A 26 15.40 -2.99 -5.59
N TYR A 27 15.49 -2.07 -4.62
CA TYR A 27 14.69 -0.84 -4.64
C TYR A 27 14.89 -0.02 -5.92
N LEU A 28 16.14 0.14 -6.39
CA LEU A 28 16.45 0.92 -7.59
C LEU A 28 15.83 0.29 -8.85
N VAL A 29 15.90 -1.03 -8.96
CA VAL A 29 15.29 -1.77 -10.09
C VAL A 29 13.78 -1.64 -10.05
N PHE A 30 13.18 -1.80 -8.87
CA PHE A 30 11.74 -1.68 -8.70
C PHE A 30 11.23 -0.26 -8.95
N LYS A 31 12.02 0.76 -8.58
CA LYS A 31 11.67 2.18 -8.73
C LYS A 31 11.78 2.68 -10.17
N ASN A 32 12.47 1.96 -11.06
CA ASN A 32 12.50 2.24 -12.49
C ASN A 32 11.20 1.85 -13.22
N LEU A 33 10.29 1.11 -12.55
CA LEU A 33 8.98 0.80 -13.10
C LEU A 33 8.09 2.05 -13.13
N PRO A 34 7.08 2.11 -14.04
CA PRO A 34 6.09 3.18 -14.00
C PRO A 34 5.38 3.23 -12.63
N GLU A 35 5.10 4.43 -12.12
CA GLU A 35 4.50 4.61 -10.78
C GLU A 35 3.19 3.83 -10.61
N THR A 36 2.36 3.77 -11.64
CA THR A 36 1.11 3.00 -11.65
C THR A 36 1.37 1.50 -11.48
N VAL A 37 2.41 0.98 -12.13
CA VAL A 37 2.84 -0.42 -12.00
C VAL A 37 3.38 -0.68 -10.60
N ILE A 38 4.19 0.22 -10.05
CA ILE A 38 4.70 0.13 -8.68
C ILE A 38 3.53 0.08 -7.70
N PHE A 39 2.59 1.01 -7.82
CA PHE A 39 1.40 1.10 -6.97
C PHE A 39 0.56 -0.18 -7.03
N TYR A 40 0.26 -0.65 -8.25
CA TYR A 40 -0.55 -1.85 -8.45
C TYR A 40 0.14 -3.10 -7.89
N LYS A 41 1.43 -3.29 -8.18
CA LYS A 41 2.21 -4.44 -7.69
C LYS A 41 2.38 -4.40 -6.17
N ALA A 42 2.65 -3.24 -5.60
CA ALA A 42 2.87 -3.14 -4.16
C ALA A 42 1.57 -3.43 -3.37
N LEU A 43 0.42 -2.95 -3.85
CA LEU A 43 -0.89 -3.26 -3.26
C LEU A 43 -1.32 -4.72 -3.48
N LYS A 44 -0.71 -5.45 -4.42
CA LYS A 44 -0.98 -6.89 -4.61
C LYS A 44 -0.37 -7.73 -3.49
N VAL A 45 0.73 -7.24 -2.92
CA VAL A 45 1.51 -7.95 -1.89
C VAL A 45 1.07 -7.53 -0.49
N GLN A 46 0.97 -6.22 -0.25
CA GLN A 46 0.72 -5.67 1.07
C GLN A 46 -0.55 -4.83 1.10
N PRO A 47 -1.59 -5.24 1.86
CA PRO A 47 -2.75 -4.41 2.10
C PRO A 47 -2.37 -3.20 2.97
N VAL A 48 -2.43 -2.00 2.41
CA VAL A 48 -2.00 -0.77 3.09
C VAL A 48 -2.83 0.44 2.67
N THR A 49 -2.73 1.51 3.45
CA THR A 49 -3.30 2.80 3.07
C THR A 49 -2.55 3.42 1.88
N LYS A 50 -3.25 4.18 1.04
CA LYS A 50 -2.67 4.93 -0.10
C LYS A 50 -1.45 5.75 0.32
N LYS A 51 -1.54 6.46 1.45
CA LYS A 51 -0.49 7.38 1.88
C LYS A 51 0.78 6.62 2.27
N ALA A 52 0.65 5.51 2.98
CA ALA A 52 1.79 4.67 3.34
C ALA A 52 2.50 4.09 2.10
N ILE A 53 1.77 3.59 1.09
CA ILE A 53 2.42 3.03 -0.10
C ILE A 53 3.10 4.10 -0.95
N CYS A 54 2.48 5.28 -1.08
CA CYS A 54 3.09 6.38 -1.82
C CYS A 54 4.36 6.86 -1.13
N THR A 55 4.37 6.94 0.21
CA THR A 55 5.59 7.28 0.96
C THR A 55 6.65 6.19 0.87
N ALA A 56 6.28 4.90 0.88
CA ALA A 56 7.23 3.80 0.80
C ALA A 56 8.03 3.78 -0.52
N PHE A 57 7.38 4.13 -1.62
CA PHE A 57 7.98 4.10 -2.96
C PHE A 57 8.16 5.48 -3.57
N ASP A 58 8.02 6.56 -2.80
CA ASP A 58 8.15 7.93 -3.26
C ASP A 58 7.32 8.22 -4.53
N LEU A 59 6.03 7.90 -4.48
CA LEU A 59 5.10 8.04 -5.60
C LEU A 59 4.32 9.35 -5.52
N ASN A 60 3.97 9.92 -6.67
CA ASN A 60 3.10 11.10 -6.72
C ASN A 60 1.70 10.79 -6.17
N ILE A 61 1.34 11.41 -5.04
CA ILE A 61 0.10 11.15 -4.31
C ILE A 61 -1.16 11.52 -5.11
N GLU A 62 -1.09 12.55 -5.95
CA GLU A 62 -2.21 13.04 -6.76
C GLU A 62 -2.46 12.11 -7.95
N ALA A 63 -1.38 11.74 -8.67
CA ALA A 63 -1.44 10.77 -9.76
C ALA A 63 -2.00 9.44 -9.26
N MET A 64 -1.51 8.94 -8.12
CA MET A 64 -2.01 7.70 -7.53
C MET A 64 -3.44 7.82 -7.01
N CYS A 65 -3.93 9.03 -6.68
CA CYS A 65 -5.33 9.24 -6.34
C CYS A 65 -6.25 9.03 -7.55
N ARG A 66 -5.84 9.52 -8.73
CA ARG A 66 -6.56 9.33 -9.99
C ARG A 66 -6.53 7.87 -10.41
N TYR A 67 -5.35 7.25 -10.35
CA TYR A 67 -5.19 5.83 -10.71
C TYR A 67 -5.96 4.90 -9.77
N LYS A 68 -5.95 5.16 -8.46
CA LYS A 68 -6.79 4.44 -7.49
C LYS A 68 -8.26 4.44 -7.92
N ARG A 69 -8.83 5.61 -8.23
CA ARG A 69 -10.24 5.72 -8.66
C ARG A 69 -10.53 4.94 -9.93
N GLN A 70 -9.57 4.86 -10.85
CA GLN A 70 -9.70 4.04 -12.05
C GLN A 70 -9.77 2.56 -11.70
N LEU A 71 -8.84 2.05 -10.88
CA LEU A 71 -8.84 0.65 -10.44
C LEU A 71 -10.13 0.27 -9.68
N GLU A 72 -10.68 1.18 -8.89
CA GLU A 72 -11.96 0.98 -8.20
C GLU A 72 -13.13 0.82 -9.17
N LYS A 73 -13.17 1.64 -10.22
CA LYS A 73 -14.20 1.54 -11.28
C LYS A 73 -14.06 0.26 -12.08
N GLU A 74 -12.84 -0.20 -12.30
CA GLU A 74 -12.52 -1.44 -13.03
C GLU A 74 -12.71 -2.70 -12.15
N GLY A 75 -13.01 -2.55 -10.86
CA GLY A 75 -13.13 -3.69 -9.93
C GLY A 75 -11.80 -4.38 -9.61
N LEU A 76 -10.68 -3.73 -9.89
CA LEU A 76 -9.31 -4.23 -9.68
C LEU A 76 -8.70 -3.80 -8.34
N LEU A 77 -9.42 -3.00 -7.55
CA LEU A 77 -9.01 -2.57 -6.22
C LEU A 77 -10.14 -2.82 -5.23
N GLU A 78 -9.81 -3.51 -4.15
CA GLU A 78 -10.70 -3.69 -3.01
C GLU A 78 -10.23 -2.82 -1.84
N GLN A 79 -11.21 -2.38 -1.05
CA GLN A 79 -10.99 -1.71 0.23
C GLN A 79 -11.43 -2.64 1.36
N SER A 80 -10.77 -2.57 2.52
CA SER A 80 -11.21 -3.30 3.71
C SER A 80 -12.57 -2.82 4.20
N ASP A 81 -13.42 -3.72 4.70
CA ASP A 81 -14.76 -3.35 5.22
C ASP A 81 -14.66 -2.41 6.44
N LYS A 82 -13.64 -2.64 7.29
CA LYS A 82 -13.37 -1.82 8.47
C LYS A 82 -12.22 -0.85 8.20
N LYS A 83 -12.32 0.34 8.79
CA LYS A 83 -11.20 1.30 8.86
C LYS A 83 -10.24 0.88 9.96
N GLU A 84 -8.96 0.96 9.68
CA GLU A 84 -7.89 0.73 10.66
C GLU A 84 -7.07 2.01 10.86
N ILE A 85 -6.42 2.11 12.02
CA ILE A 85 -5.50 3.22 12.30
C ILE A 85 -4.26 3.04 11.43
N CYS A 86 -4.06 3.95 10.48
CA CYS A 86 -2.87 4.01 9.65
C CYS A 86 -1.64 4.22 10.55
N LYS A 87 -0.73 3.25 10.60
CA LYS A 87 0.50 3.35 11.41
C LYS A 87 1.44 4.49 10.99
N TYR A 88 1.29 5.00 9.76
CA TYR A 88 2.05 6.15 9.26
C TYR A 88 1.42 7.50 9.66
N THR A 89 0.10 7.67 9.48
CA THR A 89 -0.56 8.97 9.71
C THR A 89 -1.30 9.09 11.03
N GLY A 90 -1.57 7.99 11.72
CA GLY A 90 -2.41 7.94 12.93
C GLY A 90 -3.90 8.10 12.67
N HIS A 91 -4.34 8.27 11.43
CA HIS A 91 -5.76 8.44 11.09
C HIS A 91 -6.42 7.11 10.67
N LEU A 92 -7.73 7.02 10.91
CA LEU A 92 -8.56 5.92 10.42
C LEU A 92 -8.67 5.95 8.89
N ALA A 93 -8.28 4.85 8.24
CA ALA A 93 -8.35 4.69 6.80
C ALA A 93 -8.66 3.24 6.43
N HIS A 94 -9.26 3.04 5.26
CA HIS A 94 -9.39 1.71 4.69
C HIS A 94 -8.04 1.24 4.14
N LEU A 95 -7.74 -0.04 4.35
CA LEU A 95 -6.64 -0.71 3.68
C LEU A 95 -7.04 -0.98 2.23
N LEU A 96 -6.09 -0.84 1.32
CA LEU A 96 -6.29 -1.06 -0.10
C LEU A 96 -5.50 -2.30 -0.51
N THR A 97 -6.07 -3.11 -1.40
CA THR A 97 -5.38 -4.23 -2.04
C THR A 97 -5.86 -4.38 -3.48
N THR A 98 -4.96 -4.77 -4.38
CA THR A 98 -5.32 -5.24 -5.74
C THR A 98 -5.45 -6.76 -5.81
N ASN A 99 -5.19 -7.43 -4.69
CA ASN A 99 -5.36 -8.86 -4.54
C ASN A 99 -6.59 -9.15 -3.66
N THR A 100 -7.71 -9.47 -4.32
CA THR A 100 -9.00 -9.75 -3.69
C THR A 100 -8.95 -10.94 -2.71
N PHE A 101 -7.99 -11.84 -2.86
CA PHE A 101 -7.83 -12.97 -1.94
C PHE A 101 -7.37 -12.52 -0.55
N LEU A 102 -6.62 -11.41 -0.44
CA LEU A 102 -6.09 -10.94 0.84
C LEU A 102 -7.19 -10.45 1.80
N PHE A 103 -8.33 -10.00 1.29
CA PHE A 103 -9.47 -9.62 2.13
C PHE A 103 -10.52 -10.71 2.27
N LYS A 104 -10.63 -11.65 1.32
CA LYS A 104 -11.55 -12.79 1.42
C LYS A 104 -11.20 -13.76 2.56
N VAL A 105 -9.93 -13.93 2.91
CA VAL A 105 -9.51 -14.81 4.03
C VAL A 105 -10.05 -14.33 5.39
N ASN A 106 -10.39 -13.04 5.52
CA ASN A 106 -10.95 -12.47 6.75
C ASN A 106 -12.48 -12.41 6.79
N LYS A 107 -13.17 -12.87 5.73
CA LYS A 107 -14.61 -13.14 5.75
C LYS A 107 -14.80 -14.58 6.23
N ARG A 108 -14.63 -14.82 7.53
CA ARG A 108 -15.19 -16.04 8.14
C ARG A 108 -16.71 -15.90 8.10
N GLU A 109 -17.35 -16.81 7.39
CA GLU A 109 -18.78 -17.12 7.50
C GLU A 109 -19.20 -17.36 8.96
#